data_AF-A0A970ILC6-F1
#
_entry.id   AF-A0A970ILC6-F1
#
_cell.length_a   1.000
_cell.length_b   1.000
_cell.length_c   1.000
_cell.angle_alpha   90.00
_cell.angle_beta   90.00
_cell.angle_gamma   90.00
#
_symmetry.space_group_name_H-M   'P 1'
#
loop_
_entity.id
_entity.type
_entity.pdbx_description
1 polymer ?
#
loop_
_entity_poly.entity_id
_entity_poly.type
_entity_poly.pdbx_seq_one_letter_code
_entity_poly.pdbx_strand_id
1 'polypeptide(L)'
;MAALADRTIYASDAGDIGFHGTCVDALCDATGDGGAACQIGGLVFPPEKTLVAAIGPMPMMNATRKQAARLGIPRQVSLEERMACGIGVCLVWSCKTRSDEPRQPGHHARCCVDGPVFRAEDVVWD
;
A
#
# COMPACT_ATOMS: atom_id res chain seq x y z
N MET A 1 -9.60 2.55 -26.44
CA MET A 1 -9.02 1.93 -25.23
C MET A 1 -8.69 3.07 -24.28
N ALA A 2 -9.45 3.24 -23.20
CA ALA A 2 -9.21 4.33 -22.25
C ALA A 2 -7.89 4.11 -21.52
N ALA A 3 -7.16 5.18 -21.22
CA ALA A 3 -5.98 5.10 -20.38
C ALA A 3 -6.40 4.65 -18.97
N LEU A 4 -5.67 3.69 -18.38
CA LEU A 4 -5.92 3.19 -17.03
C LEU A 4 -5.50 4.17 -15.93
N ALA A 5 -4.64 5.14 -16.27
CA ALA A 5 -4.17 6.17 -15.37
C ALA A 5 -4.13 7.52 -16.09
N ASP A 6 -4.55 8.59 -15.41
CA ASP A 6 -4.36 9.97 -15.87
C ASP A 6 -2.87 10.35 -15.91
N ARG A 7 -2.06 9.67 -15.08
CA ARG A 7 -0.61 9.88 -15.02
C ARG A 7 0.14 8.64 -14.56
N THR A 8 1.34 8.46 -15.09
CA THR A 8 2.29 7.44 -14.70
C THR A 8 3.61 8.09 -14.33
N ILE A 9 4.21 7.67 -13.21
CA ILE A 9 5.52 8.13 -12.75
C ILE A 9 6.39 6.88 -12.60
N TYR A 10 7.53 6.88 -13.29
CA TYR A 10 8.57 5.88 -13.08
C TYR A 10 9.57 6.43 -12.08
N ALA A 11 9.98 5.61 -11.12
CA ALA A 11 11.03 5.93 -10.16
C ALA A 11 12.11 4.85 -10.25
N SER A 12 13.37 5.27 -10.36
CA SER A 12 14.53 4.39 -10.44
C SER A 12 15.56 4.82 -9.40
N ASP A 13 15.99 3.85 -8.59
CA ASP A 13 17.09 4.05 -7.65
C ASP A 13 18.42 4.39 -8.35
N ALA A 14 18.58 4.00 -9.62
CA ALA A 14 19.76 4.32 -10.43
C ALA A 14 19.64 5.67 -11.16
N GLY A 15 18.44 6.26 -11.22
CA GLY A 15 18.17 7.51 -11.93
C GLY A 15 18.30 7.43 -13.46
N ASP A 16 18.37 6.22 -14.01
CA ASP A 16 18.45 5.96 -15.45
C ASP A 16 17.10 6.15 -16.16
N ILE A 17 15.99 6.10 -15.42
CA ILE A 17 14.64 6.39 -15.92
C ILE A 17 13.79 7.14 -14.87
N GLY A 18 13.11 8.18 -15.31
CA GLY A 18 12.11 8.89 -14.50
C GLY A 18 12.70 9.61 -13.28
N PHE A 19 12.00 9.52 -12.15
CA PHE A 19 12.43 10.09 -10.88
C PHE A 19 13.61 9.31 -10.30
N HIS A 20 14.69 10.00 -9.92
CA HIS A 20 15.81 9.36 -9.25
C HIS A 20 15.53 9.19 -7.76
N GLY A 21 15.33 7.94 -7.33
CA GLY A 21 14.99 7.55 -5.96
C GLY A 21 13.88 6.49 -5.92
N THR A 22 13.34 6.25 -4.73
CA THR A 22 12.31 5.21 -4.55
C THR A 22 10.93 5.69 -5.01
N CYS A 23 10.00 4.75 -5.20
CA CYS A 23 8.60 5.10 -5.46
C CYS A 23 7.95 5.87 -4.30
N VAL A 24 8.46 5.70 -3.07
CA VAL A 24 7.99 6.44 -1.90
C VAL A 24 8.52 7.87 -1.93
N ASP A 25 9.76 8.07 -2.36
CA ASP A 25 10.33 9.41 -2.55
C ASP A 25 9.58 10.16 -3.66
N ALA A 26 9.28 9.48 -4.77
CA ALA A 26 8.45 10.05 -5.83
C ALA A 26 7.02 10.39 -5.36
N LEU A 27 6.46 9.59 -4.44
CA LEU A 27 5.18 9.89 -3.78
C LEU A 27 5.31 11.08 -2.81
N CYS A 28 6.43 11.21 -2.09
CA CYS A 28 6.69 12.30 -1.14
C CYS A 28 6.96 13.64 -1.84
N ASP A 29 7.87 13.66 -2.81
CA ASP A 29 8.21 14.81 -3.66
C ASP A 29 6.94 15.40 -4.29
N ALA A 30 6.10 14.49 -4.76
CA ALA A 30 4.85 14.90 -5.32
C ALA A 30 3.89 15.56 -4.32
N THR A 31 3.85 15.11 -3.07
CA THR A 31 2.82 15.47 -2.07
C THR A 31 3.02 16.81 -1.40
N GLY A 32 4.20 17.42 -1.56
CA GLY A 32 4.53 18.70 -0.95
C GLY A 32 4.48 18.66 0.59
N ASP A 33 4.84 19.78 1.18
CA ASP A 33 5.08 20.01 2.61
C ASP A 33 3.79 20.19 3.46
N GLY A 34 2.65 19.61 3.03
CA GLY A 34 1.46 19.48 3.88
C GLY A 34 0.37 20.54 3.68
N GLY A 35 0.26 21.15 2.50
CA GLY A 35 -0.94 21.88 2.11
C GLY A 35 -2.13 20.93 1.90
N ALA A 36 -3.36 21.40 2.12
CA ALA A 36 -4.63 20.63 2.13
C ALA A 36 -4.99 19.86 0.83
N ALA A 37 -4.08 19.78 -0.13
CA ALA A 37 -4.18 19.09 -1.39
C ALA A 37 -3.00 18.13 -1.51
N CYS A 38 -3.27 16.82 -1.49
CA CYS A 38 -2.29 15.80 -1.80
C CYS A 38 -1.90 15.96 -3.27
N GLN A 39 -0.74 16.55 -3.55
CA GLN A 39 -0.24 16.62 -4.92
C GLN A 39 0.42 15.25 -5.25
N ILE A 40 0.06 14.57 -6.33
CA ILE A 40 0.78 13.37 -6.80
C ILE A 40 1.26 13.67 -8.22
N GLY A 41 2.56 13.90 -8.43
CA GLY A 41 3.13 14.56 -9.60
C GLY A 41 2.64 15.99 -9.87
N GLY A 42 1.89 16.65 -8.97
CA GLY A 42 1.17 17.89 -9.27
C GLY A 42 -0.32 17.69 -9.63
N LEU A 43 -0.83 16.46 -9.54
CA LEU A 43 -2.27 16.19 -9.51
C LEU A 43 -2.80 16.43 -8.09
N VAL A 44 -3.74 17.35 -7.92
CA VAL A 44 -4.37 17.62 -6.63
C VAL A 44 -5.52 16.64 -6.41
N PHE A 45 -5.42 15.80 -5.39
CA PHE A 45 -6.53 14.96 -4.95
C PHE A 45 -7.05 15.39 -3.57
N PRO A 46 -8.38 15.53 -3.39
CA PRO A 46 -8.96 15.83 -2.09
C PRO A 46 -8.80 14.59 -1.18
N PRO A 47 -8.27 14.72 0.06
CA PRO A 47 -7.99 13.59 0.94
C PRO A 47 -9.19 12.65 1.14
N GLU A 48 -10.40 13.19 1.23
CA GLU A 48 -11.65 12.45 1.43
C GLU A 48 -12.11 11.63 0.21
N LYS A 49 -11.52 11.87 -0.98
CA LYS A 49 -11.76 11.06 -2.19
C LYS A 49 -10.50 10.37 -2.70
N THR A 50 -9.49 10.23 -1.84
CA THR A 50 -8.20 9.62 -2.19
C THR A 50 -8.03 8.30 -1.46
N LEU A 51 -7.46 7.31 -2.15
CA LEU A 51 -7.03 6.04 -1.58
C LEU A 51 -5.61 5.76 -2.07
N VAL A 52 -4.69 5.45 -1.15
CA VAL A 52 -3.36 4.95 -1.51
C VAL A 52 -3.38 3.42 -1.51
N ALA A 53 -3.19 2.81 -2.67
CA ALA A 53 -3.02 1.36 -2.78
C ALA A 53 -1.55 1.03 -3.07
N ALA A 54 -0.98 0.06 -2.35
CA ALA A 54 0.40 -0.35 -2.52
C ALA A 54 0.54 -1.88 -2.61
N ILE A 55 1.47 -2.32 -3.44
CA ILE A 55 1.92 -3.71 -3.55
C ILE A 55 3.42 -3.72 -3.78
N GLY A 56 4.14 -4.60 -3.09
CA GLY A 56 5.58 -4.74 -3.23
C GLY A 56 6.24 -5.15 -1.92
N PRO A 57 7.54 -4.89 -1.75
CA PRO A 57 8.26 -5.28 -0.53
C PRO A 57 7.64 -4.69 0.75
N MET A 58 7.65 -5.47 1.83
CA MET A 58 7.13 -5.03 3.14
C MET A 58 7.69 -3.66 3.61
N PRO A 59 8.99 -3.35 3.48
CA PRO A 59 9.51 -2.03 3.84
C PRO A 59 8.91 -0.90 2.99
N MET A 60 8.70 -1.14 1.70
CA MET A 60 8.10 -0.18 0.77
C MET A 60 6.62 0.10 1.14
N MET A 61 5.85 -0.96 1.40
CA MET A 61 4.47 -0.82 1.84
C MET A 61 4.36 -0.15 3.23
N ASN A 62 5.28 -0.42 4.16
CA ASN A 62 5.32 0.26 5.46
C ASN A 62 5.70 1.76 5.33
N ALA A 63 6.50 2.13 4.33
CA ALA A 63 6.86 3.51 4.07
C ALA A 63 5.70 4.30 3.42
N THR A 64 5.05 3.75 2.40
CA THR A 64 3.81 4.33 1.81
C THR A 64 2.72 4.46 2.87
N ARG A 65 2.61 3.46 3.77
CA ARG A 65 1.77 3.51 4.96
C ARG A 65 2.06 4.80 5.73
N LYS A 66 3.26 4.97 6.29
CA LYS A 66 3.61 6.16 7.09
C LYS A 66 3.27 7.48 6.38
N GLN A 67 3.54 7.56 5.07
CA GLN A 67 3.23 8.78 4.30
C GLN A 67 1.73 9.06 4.19
N ALA A 68 0.92 8.08 3.78
CA ALA A 68 -0.52 8.26 3.65
C ALA A 68 -1.19 8.62 5.00
N ALA A 69 -0.69 8.08 6.12
CA ALA A 69 -1.19 8.44 7.46
C ALA A 69 -0.93 9.91 7.80
N ARG A 70 0.22 10.49 7.42
CA ARG A 70 0.51 11.92 7.66
C ARG A 70 -0.48 12.83 6.93
N LEU A 71 -1.00 12.37 5.80
CA LEU A 71 -1.96 13.08 4.97
C LEU A 71 -3.42 12.77 5.33
N GLY A 72 -3.67 11.88 6.30
CA GLY A 72 -5.02 11.44 6.66
C GLY A 72 -5.73 10.64 5.56
N ILE A 73 -4.98 10.07 4.61
CA ILE A 73 -5.53 9.35 3.46
C ILE A 73 -5.65 7.86 3.80
N PRO A 74 -6.82 7.22 3.55
CA PRO A 74 -6.96 5.78 3.73
C PRO A 74 -6.01 5.03 2.79
N ARG A 75 -5.59 3.82 3.21
CA ARG A 75 -4.60 3.05 2.47
C ARG A 75 -4.86 1.55 2.52
N GLN A 76 -4.57 0.90 1.41
CA GLN A 76 -4.68 -0.54 1.25
C GLN A 76 -3.35 -1.12 0.78
N VAL A 77 -3.02 -2.29 1.28
CA VAL A 77 -1.82 -3.03 0.90
C VAL A 77 -2.21 -4.42 0.43
N SER A 78 -1.64 -4.85 -0.69
CA SER A 78 -1.74 -6.23 -1.15
C SER A 78 -0.53 -7.00 -0.64
N LEU A 79 -0.76 -7.89 0.32
CA LEU A 79 0.30 -8.65 0.95
C LEU A 79 0.62 -9.90 0.14
N GLU A 80 1.90 -10.07 -0.17
CA GLU A 80 2.45 -11.28 -0.74
C GLU A 80 3.33 -11.95 0.32
N GLU A 81 3.00 -13.20 0.64
CA GLU A 81 3.69 -14.01 1.63
C GLU A 81 3.82 -15.42 1.06
N ARG A 82 4.60 -16.29 1.74
CA ARG A 82 4.83 -17.65 1.22
C ARG A 82 3.51 -18.38 0.97
N MET A 83 3.33 -18.82 -0.27
CA MET A 83 2.12 -19.50 -0.72
C MET A 83 2.39 -21.01 -0.90
N ALA A 84 1.39 -21.83 -0.58
CA ALA A 84 1.40 -23.26 -0.88
C ALA A 84 0.10 -23.69 -1.58
N CYS A 85 -1.00 -23.89 -0.86
CA CYS A 85 -2.24 -24.39 -1.48
C CYS A 85 -3.09 -23.33 -2.20
N GLY A 86 -2.99 -22.05 -1.77
CA GLY A 86 -3.78 -20.95 -2.35
C GLY A 86 -5.29 -20.97 -2.08
N ILE A 87 -5.80 -21.94 -1.33
CA ILE A 87 -7.24 -22.12 -1.08
C ILE A 87 -7.61 -22.09 0.42
N GLY A 88 -6.70 -21.59 1.27
CA GLY A 88 -6.98 -21.39 2.70
C GLY A 88 -6.87 -22.62 3.61
N VAL A 89 -6.42 -23.76 3.08
CA VAL A 89 -6.30 -25.03 3.84
C VAL A 89 -4.94 -25.16 4.53
N CYS A 90 -3.85 -24.83 3.84
CA CYS A 90 -2.48 -25.09 4.34
C CYS A 90 -2.00 -24.10 5.41
N LEU A 91 -2.71 -22.96 5.60
CA LEU A 91 -2.38 -21.88 6.54
C LEU A 91 -1.01 -21.19 6.37
N VAL A 92 -0.17 -21.67 5.43
CA VAL A 92 1.16 -21.11 5.13
C VAL A 92 1.07 -19.63 4.74
N TRP A 93 0.10 -19.27 3.89
CA TRP A 93 -0.10 -17.89 3.48
C TRP A 93 -0.96 -17.14 4.49
N SER A 94 -0.35 -16.72 5.59
CA SER A 94 -1.00 -15.95 6.67
C SER A 94 -0.25 -14.66 6.98
N CYS A 95 -1.01 -13.64 7.38
CA CYS A 95 -0.51 -12.35 7.84
C CYS A 95 -1.02 -12.08 9.25
N LYS A 96 -0.16 -11.53 10.10
CA LYS A 96 -0.55 -11.02 11.42
C LYS A 96 -1.39 -9.76 11.26
N THR A 97 -2.60 -9.78 11.80
CA THR A 97 -3.54 -8.65 11.77
C THR A 97 -3.94 -8.24 13.19
N ARG A 98 -4.28 -6.97 13.37
CA ARG A 98 -4.78 -6.41 14.64
C ARG A 98 -6.30 -6.56 14.80
N SER A 99 -6.96 -7.21 13.83
CA SER A 99 -8.42 -7.34 13.77
C SER A 99 -8.93 -8.42 14.70
N ASP A 100 -10.01 -8.14 15.43
CA ASP A 100 -10.77 -9.10 16.24
C ASP A 100 -11.92 -9.74 15.44
N GLU A 101 -11.82 -9.75 14.11
CA GLU A 101 -12.89 -10.26 13.26
C GLU A 101 -13.12 -11.77 13.51
N PRO A 102 -14.39 -12.24 13.62
CA PRO A 102 -14.68 -13.64 13.94
C PRO A 102 -14.08 -14.66 12.96
N ARG A 103 -13.79 -14.23 11.73
CA ARG A 103 -13.14 -15.03 10.69
C ARG A 103 -11.61 -15.07 10.79
N GLN A 104 -11.01 -14.24 11.66
CA GLN A 104 -9.58 -14.11 11.89
C GLN A 104 -9.21 -14.50 13.34
N PRO A 105 -9.55 -15.72 13.80
CA PRO A 105 -9.27 -16.14 15.17
C PRO A 105 -7.76 -16.11 15.44
N GLY A 106 -7.34 -15.35 16.45
CA GLY A 106 -5.94 -15.32 16.90
C GLY A 106 -5.03 -14.34 16.15
N HIS A 107 -5.56 -13.20 15.68
CA HIS A 107 -4.76 -12.11 15.08
C HIS A 107 -3.98 -12.52 13.82
N HIS A 108 -4.47 -13.52 13.08
CA HIS A 108 -3.89 -13.96 11.81
C HIS A 108 -4.99 -14.11 10.75
N ALA A 109 -4.83 -13.41 9.63
CA ALA A 109 -5.65 -13.56 8.44
C ALA A 109 -4.96 -14.47 7.42
N ARG A 110 -5.71 -15.31 6.71
CA ARG A 110 -5.18 -16.12 5.60
C ARG A 110 -5.29 -15.31 4.32
N CYS A 111 -4.18 -14.82 3.78
CA CYS A 111 -4.19 -13.90 2.64
C CYS A 111 -4.84 -14.47 1.38
N CYS A 112 -4.85 -15.79 1.18
CA CYS A 112 -5.52 -16.43 0.04
C CYS A 112 -7.06 -16.42 0.09
N VAL A 113 -7.67 -16.25 1.25
CA VAL A 113 -9.13 -16.35 1.42
C VAL A 113 -9.72 -15.14 2.16
N ASP A 114 -8.98 -14.60 3.11
CA ASP A 114 -9.35 -13.42 3.89
C ASP A 114 -8.70 -12.14 3.31
N GLY A 115 -7.74 -12.27 2.38
CA GLY A 115 -7.01 -11.18 1.73
C GLY A 115 -7.08 -11.25 0.18
N PRO A 116 -6.00 -10.88 -0.57
CA PRO A 116 -4.68 -10.45 -0.11
C PRO A 116 -4.60 -8.96 0.23
N VAL A 117 -5.69 -8.21 -0.02
CA VAL A 117 -5.76 -6.77 0.19
C VAL A 117 -6.30 -6.47 1.58
N PHE A 118 -5.52 -5.73 2.37
CA PHE A 118 -5.86 -5.34 3.73
C PHE A 118 -5.73 -3.83 3.92
N ARG A 119 -6.44 -3.28 4.90
CA ARG A 119 -6.14 -1.95 5.42
C ARG A 119 -4.78 -1.97 6.07
N ALA A 120 -3.92 -1.02 5.75
CA ALA A 120 -2.55 -1.04 6.28
C ALA A 120 -2.48 -0.68 7.78
N GLU A 121 -3.55 -0.15 8.38
CA GLU A 121 -3.69 -0.01 9.84
C GLU A 121 -3.85 -1.36 10.55
N ASP A 122 -4.49 -2.32 9.87
CA ASP A 122 -4.83 -3.62 10.45
C ASP A 122 -3.67 -4.61 10.35
N VAL A 123 -2.66 -4.34 9.53
CA VAL A 123 -1.47 -5.18 9.33
C VAL A 123 -0.43 -4.93 10.44
N VAL A 124 0.22 -6.00 10.91
CA VAL A 124 1.39 -5.91 11.79
C VAL A 124 2.67 -5.85 10.95
N TRP A 125 3.50 -4.84 11.21
CA TRP A 125 4.69 -4.48 10.42
C TRP A 125 5.96 -4.71 11.25
N ASP A 126 6.27 -5.98 11.55
CA ASP A 126 7.45 -6.38 12.32
C ASP A 126 8.56 -6.91 11.39
#